data_AF-A0A1Y6D3R8-F1
#
_entry.id   AF-A0A1Y6D3R8-F1
#
_cell.length_a   1.000
_cell.length_b   1.000
_cell.length_c   1.000
_cell.angle_alpha   90.00
_cell.angle_beta   90.00
_cell.angle_gamma   90.00
#
_symmetry.space_group_name_H-M   'P 1'
#
loop_
_entity.id
_entity.type
_entity.pdbx_description
1 polymer ?
#
loop_
_entity_poly.entity_id
_entity_poly.type
_entity_poly.pdbx_seq_one_letter_code
_entity_poly.pdbx_strand_id
1 'polypeptide(L)' 'MQTAFPHPEIIGSFHQFGPFGIPYQVLRPERETGAGWTVEIEIPETGERLEYSLDAVLNDPEAR' A
#
# COMPACT_ATOMS: atom_id res chain seq x y z
N MET A 1 20.68 -3.76 -11.29
CA MET A 1 19.97 -4.94 -10.76
C MET A 1 18.56 -4.47 -10.47
N GLN A 2 17.53 -5.10 -11.02
CA GLN A 2 16.15 -4.73 -10.71
C GLN A 2 15.83 -5.31 -9.34
N THR A 3 15.75 -4.45 -8.31
CA THR A 3 15.40 -4.89 -6.95
C THR A 3 14.01 -5.50 -6.99
N ALA A 4 13.86 -6.74 -6.53
CA ALA A 4 12.56 -7.37 -6.44
C ALA A 4 11.74 -6.69 -5.32
N PHE A 5 10.44 -6.50 -5.56
CA PHE A 5 9.55 -5.97 -4.53
C PHE A 5 9.48 -6.95 -3.34
N PRO A 6 9.69 -6.49 -2.10
CA PRO A 6 9.92 -7.37 -0.95
C PRO A 6 8.66 -8.07 -0.41
N HIS A 7 7.45 -7.55 -0.70
CA HIS A 7 6.19 -8.03 -0.10
C HIS A 7 5.11 -8.31 -1.15
N PRO A 8 5.32 -9.23 -2.11
CA PRO A 8 4.32 -9.53 -3.14
C PRO A 8 2.96 -9.99 -2.58
N GLU A 9 2.94 -10.53 -1.36
CA GLU A 9 1.73 -11.03 -0.68
C GLU A 9 0.72 -9.95 -0.29
N ILE A 10 1.14 -8.68 -0.16
CA ILE A 10 0.21 -7.58 0.16
C ILE A 10 -0.50 -7.04 -1.08
N ILE A 11 -0.10 -7.44 -2.29
CA ILE A 11 -0.76 -6.96 -3.50
C ILE A 11 -2.18 -7.54 -3.57
N GLY A 12 -3.16 -6.65 -3.63
CA GLY A 12 -4.58 -6.97 -3.57
C GLY A 12 -5.17 -7.02 -2.16
N SER A 13 -4.36 -6.86 -1.10
CA SER A 13 -4.87 -6.79 0.27
C SER A 13 -5.57 -5.46 0.54
N PHE A 14 -6.45 -5.46 1.54
CA PHE A 14 -7.14 -4.28 2.03
C PHE A 14 -6.62 -3.92 3.42
N HIS A 15 -6.19 -2.67 3.55
CA HIS A 15 -5.74 -2.08 4.81
C HIS A 15 -6.59 -0.82 5.08
N GLN A 16 -6.38 -0.18 6.21
CA GLN A 16 -7.04 1.08 6.57
C GLN A 16 -6.02 2.03 7.20
N PHE A 17 -6.19 3.34 6.96
CA PHE A 17 -5.24 4.35 7.46
C PHE A 17 -5.30 4.48 8.99
N GLY A 18 -4.48 3.69 9.69
CA GLY A 18 -4.59 3.50 11.13
C GLY A 18 -5.93 2.92 11.60
N PRO A 19 -6.17 2.84 12.92
CA PRO A 19 -7.31 2.09 13.50
C PRO A 19 -8.71 2.65 13.20
N PHE A 20 -8.81 3.88 12.69
CA PHE A 20 -10.07 4.57 12.44
C PHE A 20 -10.11 5.23 11.06
N GLY A 21 -9.15 4.90 10.19
CA GLY A 21 -9.07 5.47 8.86
C GLY A 21 -10.02 4.81 7.88
N ILE A 22 -10.13 5.42 6.70
CA ILE A 22 -10.82 4.81 5.56
C ILE A 22 -10.02 3.63 5.01
N PRO A 23 -10.68 2.62 4.44
CA PRO A 23 -10.01 1.48 3.82
C PRO A 23 -9.36 1.86 2.49
N TYR A 24 -8.30 1.16 2.14
CA TYR A 24 -7.64 1.22 0.84
C TYR A 24 -7.18 -0.17 0.40
N GLN A 25 -7.07 -0.37 -0.91
CA GLN A 25 -6.52 -1.58 -1.52
C GLN A 25 -5.12 -1.32 -2.04
N VAL A 26 -4.19 -2.24 -1.81
CA VAL A 26 -2.85 -2.21 -2.43
C VAL A 26 -2.94 -2.77 -3.85
N LEU A 27 -2.55 -1.99 -4.86
CA LEU A 27 -2.70 -2.40 -6.26
C LEU A 27 -1.44 -3.01 -6.87
N ARG A 28 -0.30 -2.32 -6.73
CA ARG A 28 0.97 -2.75 -7.33
C ARG A 28 2.17 -2.02 -6.71
N PRO A 29 3.38 -2.59 -6.81
CA PRO A 29 4.61 -1.85 -6.52
C PRO A 29 4.76 -0.67 -7.48
N GLU A 30 5.14 0.50 -6.97
CA GLU A 30 5.35 1.69 -7.79
C GLU A 30 6.84 1.93 -8.03
N ARG A 31 7.62 2.22 -6.98
CA ARG A 31 9.09 2.36 -7.08
C ARG A 31 9.82 2.18 -5.75
N GLU A 32 11.10 1.85 -5.83
CA GLU A 32 12.03 1.92 -4.70
C GLU A 32 12.60 3.34 -4.59
N THR A 33 12.60 3.89 -3.38
CA THR A 33 13.19 5.19 -3.05
C THR A 33 14.31 5.00 -2.02
N GLY A 34 15.10 6.05 -1.76
CA GLY A 34 16.10 6.01 -0.69
C GLY A 34 15.53 5.81 0.73
N ALA A 35 14.21 5.98 0.89
CA ALA A 35 13.50 5.77 2.15
C ALA A 35 12.79 4.41 2.24
N GLY A 36 12.83 3.60 1.18
CA GLY A 36 12.08 2.34 1.08
C GLY A 36 11.18 2.31 -0.15
N TRP A 37 10.36 1.26 -0.24
CA TRP A 37 9.45 1.04 -1.36
C TRP A 37 8.16 1.83 -1.23
N THR A 38 7.60 2.20 -2.37
CA THR A 38 6.23 2.73 -2.47
C THR A 38 5.36 1.81 -3.32
N VAL A 39 4.05 1.86 -3.03
CA VAL A 39 3.01 1.12 -3.72
C VAL A 39 1.95 2.09 -4.24
N GLU A 40 1.27 1.72 -5.31
CA GLU A 40 0.02 2.36 -5.72
C GLU A 40 -1.11 1.75 -4.89
N ILE A 41 -1.91 2.60 -4.25
CA ILE A 41 -3.14 2.21 -3.53
C ILE A 41 -4.35 2.84 -4.19
N GLU A 42 -5.53 2.26 -3.95
CA GLU A 42 -6.83 2.83 -4.32
C GLU A 42 -7.73 2.92 -3.09
N ILE A 43 -8.43 4.05 -2.94
CA ILE A 43 -9.51 4.23 -1.96
C ILE A 43 -10.82 3.76 -2.62
N PRO A 44 -11.40 2.59 -2.25
CA PRO A 44 -12.51 1.99 -2.98
C PRO A 44 -13.77 2.87 -3.03
N GLU A 45 -14.00 3.68 -2.00
CA GLU A 45 -15.17 4.56 -1.91
C GLU A 45 -15.16 5.69 -2.94
N THR A 46 -13.97 6.18 -3.31
CA THR A 46 -13.81 7.34 -4.21
C THR A 46 -13.20 6.97 -5.55
N GLY A 47 -12.54 5.81 -5.67
CA GLY A 47 -11.69 5.43 -6.80
C GLY A 47 -10.40 6.25 -6.89
N GLU A 48 -10.07 7.04 -5.87
CA GLU A 48 -8.84 7.82 -5.83
C GLU A 48 -7.62 6.90 -5.74
N ARG A 49 -6.62 7.17 -6.57
CA ARG A 49 -5.36 6.42 -6.60
C ARG A 49 -4.20 7.33 -6.23
N LEU A 50 -3.35 6.83 -5.35
CA LEU A 50 -2.20 7.56 -4.86
C LEU A 50 -1.03 6.64 -4.56
N GLU A 51 0.16 7.22 -4.53
CA GLU A 51 1.36 6.53 -4.08
C GLU A 51 1.44 6.56 -2.56
N TYR A 52 1.76 5.41 -1.96
CA TYR A 52 1.83 5.24 -0.51
C TYR A 52 3.07 4.46 -0.08
N SER A 53 3.54 4.71 1.13
CA SER A 53 4.73 4.06 1.69
C SER A 53 4.45 2.59 2.01
N LEU A 54 5.30 1.68 1.55
CA LEU A 54 5.22 0.27 1.94
C LEU A 54 5.27 0.09 3.46
N ASP A 55 6.18 0.81 4.13
CA ASP A 55 6.30 0.74 5.58
C ASP A 55 5.00 1.17 6.28
N ALA A 56 4.28 2.14 5.71
CA ALA A 56 2.99 2.54 6.27
C ALA A 56 1.95 1.41 6.09
N VAL A 57 1.86 0.80 4.91
CA VAL A 57 0.96 -0.35 4.67
C VAL A 57 1.21 -1.49 5.65
N LEU A 58 2.48 -1.84 5.89
CA LEU A 58 2.85 -2.93 6.80
C LEU A 58 2.51 -2.65 8.27
N ASN A 59 2.36 -1.37 8.65
CA ASN A 59 1.98 -0.95 10.01
C ASN A 59 0.47 -0.68 10.15
N ASP A 60 -0.21 -0.40 9.04
CA ASP A 60 -1.65 -0.18 9.00
C ASP A 60 -2.41 -1.50 9.21
N PRO A 61 -3.46 -1.51 10.06
CA PRO A 61 -4.24 -2.71 10.29
C PRO A 61 -4.96 -3.14 9.01
N GLU A 62 -5.17 -4.45 8.86
CA GLU A 62 -6.04 -4.97 7.81
C GLU A 62 -7.47 -4.40 7.97
N ALA A 63 -8.10 -4.05 6.85
CA ALA A 63 -9.49 -3.65 6.84
C ALA A 63 -10.38 -4.89 7.00
N ARG A 64 -11.45 -4.78 7.80
CA ARG A 64 -12.44 -5.85 8.04
C ARG A 64 -13.65 -5.73 7.13
#